data_AF-A0A7C2N385-F1
#
_entry.id   AF-A0A7C2N385-F1
#
_cell.length_a   1.000
_cell.length_b   1.000
_cell.length_c   1.000
_cell.angle_alpha   90.00
_cell.angle_beta   90.00
_cell.angle_gamma   90.00
#
_symmetry.space_group_name_H-M   'P 1'
#
loop_
_entity.id
_entity.type
_entity.pdbx_description
1 polymer ?
#
loop_
_entity_poly.entity_id
_entity_poly.type
_entity_poly.pdbx_seq_one_letter_code
_entity_poly.pdbx_strand_id
1 'polypeptide(L)'
;MNSKTAAPNTPHASMDAIKAEIASTFAQIDTLKAEMADWYAAGHTQRFPHYPRLAALEVTLSQLDSMFKQLWDAQHGQRQTAAQTTPHA
;
A
#
# COMPACT_ATOMS: atom_id res chain seq x y z
N MET A 1 -17.02 -11.90 34.28
CA MET A 1 -17.99 -11.26 33.37
C MET A 1 -17.26 -10.88 32.09
N ASN A 2 -17.76 -11.41 30.98
CA ASN A 2 -17.15 -11.54 29.67
C ASN A 2 -17.28 -10.25 28.85
N SER A 3 -16.25 -9.92 28.07
CA SER A 3 -16.26 -9.19 26.78
C SER A 3 -14.81 -8.81 26.46
N LYS A 4 -14.20 -9.04 25.30
CA LYS A 4 -14.67 -9.52 24.00
C LYS A 4 -13.39 -9.81 23.22
N THR A 5 -13.22 -11.04 22.77
CA THR A 5 -12.22 -11.41 21.76
C THR A 5 -12.58 -10.66 20.48
N ALA A 6 -12.07 -9.45 20.31
CA ALA A 6 -12.03 -8.82 19.00
C ALA A 6 -10.86 -9.48 18.28
N ALA A 7 -11.13 -10.61 17.62
CA ALA A 7 -10.40 -10.95 16.42
C ALA A 7 -10.24 -9.66 15.60
N PRO A 8 -9.06 -9.37 15.01
CA PRO A 8 -9.00 -8.32 14.01
C PRO A 8 -10.02 -8.74 12.96
N ASN A 9 -11.18 -8.09 12.96
CA ASN A 9 -12.04 -8.07 11.82
C ASN A 9 -11.14 -7.37 10.81
N THR A 10 -10.37 -8.14 10.03
CA THR A 10 -9.82 -7.68 8.78
C THR A 10 -11.05 -7.15 8.08
N PRO A 11 -11.28 -5.82 8.06
CA PRO A 11 -12.35 -5.32 7.23
C PRO A 11 -11.95 -5.83 5.86
N HIS A 12 -12.88 -6.36 5.08
CA HIS A 12 -12.64 -6.37 3.64
C HIS A 12 -12.16 -4.95 3.33
N ALA A 13 -10.88 -4.80 3.00
CA ALA A 13 -10.29 -3.48 2.87
C ALA A 13 -10.99 -2.86 1.66
N SER A 14 -12.02 -2.05 1.94
CA SER A 14 -12.74 -1.35 0.91
C SER A 14 -11.72 -0.56 0.09
N MET A 15 -11.95 -0.35 -1.20
CA MET A 15 -11.08 0.49 -2.03
C MET A 15 -10.72 1.81 -1.33
N ASP A 16 -11.68 2.40 -0.61
CA ASP A 16 -11.47 3.62 0.16
C ASP A 16 -10.47 3.46 1.31
N ALA A 17 -10.49 2.32 2.01
CA ALA A 17 -9.51 2.00 3.04
C ALA A 17 -8.11 1.83 2.43
N ILE A 18 -8.00 1.10 1.31
CA ILE A 18 -6.72 0.93 0.61
C ILE A 18 -6.20 2.28 0.10
N LYS A 19 -7.06 3.14 -0.45
CA LYS A 19 -6.69 4.51 -0.87
C LYS A 19 -6.21 5.36 0.31
N ALA A 20 -6.90 5.30 1.45
CA ALA A 20 -6.49 6.02 2.65
C ALA A 20 -5.13 5.52 3.15
N GLU A 21 -4.88 4.21 3.08
CA GLU A 21 -3.62 3.59 3.49
C GLU A 21 -2.46 3.93 2.54
N ILE A 22 -2.72 4.00 1.23
CA ILE A 22 -1.78 4.51 0.20
C ILE A 22 -1.43 5.97 0.51
N ALA A 23 -2.42 6.83 0.75
CA ALA A 23 -2.19 8.24 1.06
C ALA A 23 -1.38 8.43 2.35
N SER A 24 -1.70 7.66 3.40
CA SER A 24 -0.97 7.66 4.66
C SER A 24 0.48 7.17 4.50
N THR A 25 0.68 6.10 3.73
CA THR A 25 2.02 5.58 3.41
C THR A 25 2.84 6.62 2.64
N PHE A 26 2.23 7.30 1.68
CA PHE A 26 2.88 8.34 0.90
C PHE A 26 3.30 9.55 1.76
N ALA A 27 2.43 9.99 2.67
CA ALA A 27 2.75 11.08 3.61
C ALA A 27 3.93 10.72 4.54
N GLN A 28 4.03 9.46 4.97
CA GLN A 28 5.16 8.98 5.75
C GLN A 28 6.47 8.95 4.95
N ILE A 29 6.42 8.52 3.68
CA ILE A 29 7.59 8.55 2.79
C ILE A 29 8.03 10.00 2.57
N ASP A 30 7.10 10.91 2.32
CA ASP A 30 7.41 12.34 2.12
C ASP A 30 8.08 12.95 3.36
N THR A 31 7.55 12.65 4.55
CA THR A 31 8.15 13.07 5.82
C THR A 31 9.57 12.54 5.96
N LEU A 32 9.80 11.24 5.71
CA LEU A 32 11.13 10.64 5.79
C LEU A 32 12.10 11.19 4.76
N LYS A 33 11.63 11.58 3.58
CA LYS A 33 12.45 12.25 2.56
C LYS A 33 12.83 13.66 2.99
N ALA A 34 11.91 14.39 3.64
CA ALA A 34 12.20 15.69 4.23
C ALA A 34 13.23 15.56 5.36
N GLU A 35 13.05 14.59 6.27
CA GLU A 35 14.02 14.27 7.33
C GLU A 35 15.38 13.87 6.76
N MET A 36 15.41 13.11 5.66
CA MET A 36 16.64 12.75 4.97
C MET A 36 17.34 13.98 4.38
N ALA A 37 16.60 14.89 3.77
CA ALA A 37 17.14 16.14 3.25
C ALA A 37 17.71 17.01 4.37
N ASP A 38 17.00 17.13 5.49
CA ASP A 38 17.45 17.87 6.68
C ASP A 38 18.72 17.24 7.28
N TRP A 39 18.76 15.91 7.39
CA TRP A 39 19.92 15.16 7.87
C TRP A 39 21.18 15.44 7.03
N TYR A 40 21.07 15.41 5.70
CA TYR A 40 22.19 15.73 4.83
C TYR A 40 22.51 17.24 4.81
N ALA A 41 21.51 18.11 4.95
CA ALA A 41 21.69 19.56 5.06
C ALA A 41 22.41 19.96 6.35
N ALA A 42 22.18 19.24 7.45
CA ALA A 42 22.88 19.40 8.72
C ALA A 42 24.35 18.92 8.67
N GLY A 43 24.82 18.44 7.51
CA GLY A 43 26.22 18.08 7.28
C GLY A 43 26.59 16.67 7.73
N HIS A 44 25.60 15.82 8.01
CA HIS A 44 25.87 14.43 8.34
C HIS A 44 26.35 13.67 7.09
N THR A 45 27.56 13.11 7.16
CA THR A 45 28.15 12.26 6.12
C THR A 45 27.76 10.79 6.27
N GLN A 46 27.16 10.41 7.39
CA GLN A 46 26.62 9.07 7.60
C GLN A 46 25.28 8.89 6.90
N ARG A 47 25.01 7.64 6.51
CA ARG A 47 23.73 7.25 5.90
C ARG A 47 22.57 7.58 6.84
N PHE A 48 21.49 8.10 6.26
CA PHE A 48 20.26 8.41 6.99
C PHE A 48 19.76 7.18 7.78
N PRO A 49 19.59 7.29 9.11
CA PRO A 49 19.28 6.13 9.96
C PRO A 49 17.91 5.51 9.68
N HIS A 50 16.94 6.29 9.17
CA HIS A 50 15.62 5.79 8.83
C HIS A 50 15.47 5.35 7.36
N TYR A 51 16.59 5.24 6.63
CA TYR A 51 16.58 4.70 5.27
C TYR A 51 15.91 3.30 5.15
N PRO A 52 16.14 2.34 6.07
CA PRO A 52 15.44 1.05 6.02
C PRO A 52 13.93 1.18 6.16
N ARG A 53 13.46 2.17 6.93
CA ARG A 53 12.04 2.47 7.13
C ARG A 53 11.42 3.02 5.86
N LEU A 54 12.13 3.91 5.17
CA LEU A 54 11.71 4.44 3.86
C LEU A 54 11.56 3.30 2.84
N ALA A 55 12.56 2.41 2.74
CA ALA A 55 12.50 1.26 1.84
C ALA A 55 11.33 0.31 2.17
N ALA A 56 11.06 0.07 3.47
CA ALA A 56 9.92 -0.74 3.89
C ALA A 56 8.57 -0.10 3.46
N LEU A 57 8.43 1.21 3.62
CA LEU A 57 7.22 1.94 3.21
C LEU A 57 7.02 1.92 1.70
N GLU A 58 8.08 2.02 0.89
CA GLU A 58 7.98 1.91 -0.57
C GLU A 58 7.53 0.51 -1.02
N VAL A 59 8.00 -0.54 -0.32
CA VAL A 59 7.57 -1.92 -0.55
C VAL A 59 6.10 -2.11 -0.13
N THR A 60 5.68 -1.52 0.99
CA THR A 60 4.26 -1.50 1.41
C THR A 60 3.39 -0.77 0.40
N LEU A 61 3.83 0.39 -0.11
CA LEU A 61 3.12 1.17 -1.12
C LEU A 61 2.89 0.35 -2.39
N SER A 62 3.92 -0.35 -2.85
CA SER A 62 3.84 -1.21 -4.04
C SER A 62 2.85 -2.37 -3.86
N GLN A 63 2.80 -2.96 -2.66
CA GLN A 63 1.82 -4.00 -2.33
C GLN A 63 0.39 -3.45 -2.27
N LEU A 64 0.20 -2.28 -1.65
CA LEU A 64 -1.11 -1.62 -1.59
C LEU A 64 -1.62 -1.22 -2.97
N ASP A 65 -0.76 -0.72 -3.86
CA ASP A 65 -1.13 -0.41 -5.25
C ASP A 65 -1.54 -1.68 -6.02
N SER A 66 -0.81 -2.78 -5.80
CA SER A 66 -1.12 -4.08 -6.41
C SER A 66 -2.47 -4.61 -5.94
N MET A 67 -2.74 -4.57 -4.62
CA MET A 67 -4.02 -4.97 -4.04
C MET A 67 -5.17 -4.07 -4.52
N PHE A 68 -4.94 -2.76 -4.61
CA PHE A 68 -5.91 -1.80 -5.14
C PHE A 68 -6.26 -2.13 -6.60
N LYS A 69 -5.25 -2.37 -7.44
CA LYS A 69 -5.44 -2.78 -8.84
C LYS A 69 -6.20 -4.09 -8.96
N GLN A 70 -5.89 -5.10 -8.14
CA GLN A 70 -6.61 -6.37 -8.17
C GLN A 70 -8.09 -6.20 -7.77
N LEU A 71 -8.38 -5.38 -6.76
CA LEU A 71 -9.76 -5.10 -6.36
C LEU A 71 -10.50 -4.30 -7.45
N TRP A 72 -9.80 -3.35 -8.09
CA TRP A 72 -10.31 -2.56 -9.20
C TRP A 72 -10.59 -3.41 -10.42
N ASP A 73 -9.67 -4.28 -10.79
CA ASP A 73 -9.84 -5.23 -11.88
C ASP A 73 -10.97 -6.23 -11.58
N ALA A 74 -11.11 -6.71 -10.35
CA ALA A 74 -12.25 -7.55 -9.99
C ALA A 74 -13.60 -6.82 -10.13
N GLN A 75 -13.64 -5.52 -9.82
CA GLN A 75 -14.87 -4.72 -9.85
C GLN A 75 -15.20 -4.16 -11.24
N HIS A 76 -14.19 -3.87 -12.07
CA HIS A 76 -14.35 -3.28 -13.42
C HIS A 76 -14.04 -4.25 -14.57
N GLY A 77 -13.28 -5.31 -14.32
CA GLY A 77 -12.87 -6.37 -15.25
C GLY A 77 -13.90 -7.48 -15.43
N GLN A 78 -14.93 -7.59 -14.58
CA GLN A 78 -16.10 -8.44 -14.84
C GLN A 78 -16.89 -8.08 -16.12
N ARG A 79 -16.50 -7.02 -16.84
CA ARG A 79 -17.09 -6.65 -18.12
C ARG A 79 -16.30 -7.12 -19.36
N GLN A 80 -15.19 -7.84 -19.21
CA GLN A 80 -14.37 -8.27 -20.37
C GLN A 80 -14.20 -9.80 -20.54
N THR A 81 -14.76 -10.65 -19.68
CA THR A 81 -14.65 -12.12 -19.83
C THR A 81 -15.85 -12.81 -20.50
N ALA A 82 -16.76 -12.05 -21.12
CA ALA A 82 -17.78 -12.61 -22.01
C ALA A 82 -17.29 -12.75 -23.47
N ALA A 83 -16.06 -13.22 -23.69
CA ALA A 83 -15.59 -13.66 -25.01
C ALA A 83 -14.25 -14.39 -24.85
N GLN A 84 -14.29 -15.69 -24.55
CA GLN A 84 -13.25 -16.67 -24.86
C GLN A 84 -13.76 -18.06 -24.43
N THR A 85 -14.86 -18.49 -25.05
CA THR A 85 -15.22 -19.90 -25.13
C THR A 85 -15.19 -20.28 -26.59
N THR A 86 -13.98 -20.50 -27.11
CA THR A 86 -13.82 -21.26 -28.35
C THR A 86 -13.14 -22.57 -27.96
N PRO A 87 -13.89 -23.66 -27.79
CA PRO A 87 -13.27 -24.99 -27.83
C PRO A 87 -12.80 -25.21 -29.26
N HIS A 88 -11.47 -25.24 -29.47
CA HIS A 88 -10.94 -25.81 -30.70
C HIS A 88 -10.78 -27.31 -30.50
N ALA A 89 -11.30 -28.04 -31.50
CA ALA A 89 -11.64 -29.45 -31.52
C ALA A 89 -10.48 -30.43 -31.32
#